data_AF-A0A536WHX1-F1
#
_entry.id   AF-A0A536WHX1-F1
#
_cell.length_a   1.000
_cell.length_b   1.000
_cell.length_c   1.000
_cell.angle_alpha   90.00
_cell.angle_beta   90.00
_cell.angle_gamma   90.00
#
_symmetry.space_group_name_H-M   'P 1'
#
loop_
_entity.id
_entity.type
_entity.pdbx_description
1 polymer ?
#
loop_
_entity_poly.entity_id
_entity_poly.type
_entity_poly.pdbx_seq_one_letter_code
_entity_poly.pdbx_strand_id
1 'polypeptide(L)' 'VFGAEAAARHYFGVDAAGLEPEQAARLAAMLPRPRYYDRNRSSPYLASYSESILAQMSAAQVP' A
#
# COMPACT_ATOMS: atom_id res chain seq x y z
N VAL A 1 -4.40 11.64 -5.99
CA VAL A 1 -2.93 11.55 -5.83
C VAL A 1 -2.41 10.61 -6.90
N PHE A 2 -1.49 11.07 -7.75
CA PHE A 2 -0.91 10.26 -8.82
C PHE A 2 0.59 10.10 -8.54
N GLY A 3 1.08 8.86 -8.50
CA GLY A 3 2.48 8.52 -8.19
C GLY A 3 2.70 8.00 -6.78
N ALA A 4 3.73 7.14 -6.62
CA ALA A 4 4.07 6.48 -5.36
C ALA A 4 4.56 7.46 -4.29
N GLU A 5 5.38 8.45 -4.65
CA GLU A 5 5.89 9.47 -3.72
C GLU A 5 4.77 10.36 -3.18
N ALA A 6 3.89 10.84 -4.06
CA ALA A 6 2.75 11.64 -3.64
C ALA A 6 1.81 10.83 -2.74
N ALA A 7 1.64 9.53 -3.00
CA ALA A 7 0.84 8.65 -2.17
C ALA A 7 1.48 8.40 -0.79
N ALA A 8 2.79 8.12 -0.73
CA ALA A 8 3.53 7.96 0.51
C ALA A 8 3.37 9.19 1.42
N ARG A 9 3.57 10.39 0.87
CA ARG A 9 3.41 11.64 1.61
C ARG A 9 1.97 11.91 2.01
N HIS A 10 1.00 11.63 1.15
CA HIS A 10 -0.41 11.90 1.43
C HIS A 10 -1.00 10.97 2.49
N TYR A 11 -0.59 9.69 2.51
CA TYR A 11 -1.16 8.68 3.40
C TYR A 11 -0.36 8.47 4.68
N PHE A 12 0.97 8.56 4.61
CA PHE A 12 1.87 8.23 5.73
C PHE A 12 2.78 9.40 6.14
N GLY A 13 2.82 10.50 5.38
CA GLY A 13 3.67 11.64 5.68
C GLY A 13 5.17 11.36 5.50
N VAL A 14 5.53 10.23 4.87
CA VAL A 14 6.92 9.84 4.59
C VAL A 14 7.21 9.87 3.11
N ASP A 15 8.48 9.91 2.75
CA ASP A 15 8.92 9.73 1.37
C ASP A 15 8.75 8.27 0.94
N ALA A 16 8.59 8.05 -0.37
CA ALA A 16 8.43 6.69 -0.91
C ALA A 16 9.62 5.76 -0.57
N ALA A 17 10.81 6.32 -0.38
CA ALA A 17 12.00 5.56 0.03
C ALA A 17 11.99 5.17 1.52
N GLY A 18 11.20 5.84 2.35
CA GLY A 18 11.04 5.56 3.78
C GLY A 18 9.78 4.76 4.11
N LEU A 19 9.08 4.22 3.11
CA LEU A 19 7.93 3.36 3.33
C LEU A 19 8.37 2.01 3.87
N GLU A 20 7.79 1.60 4.99
CA GLU A 20 7.90 0.24 5.47
C GLU A 20 7.19 -0.74 4.51
N PRO A 21 7.63 -2.01 4.43
CA PRO A 21 7.02 -3.00 3.54
C PRO A 21 5.50 -3.13 3.72
N GLU A 22 5.00 -3.04 4.95
CA GLU A 22 3.56 -3.07 5.25
C GLU A 22 2.82 -1.84 4.70
N GLN A 23 3.43 -0.66 4.78
CA GLN A 23 2.86 0.58 4.25
C GLN A 23 2.82 0.55 2.73
N ALA A 24 3.88 0.05 2.09
CA ALA A 24 3.96 -0.16 0.65
C ALA A 24 2.89 -1.16 0.17
N ALA A 25 2.74 -2.30 0.85
CA ALA A 25 1.73 -3.29 0.54
C ALA A 25 0.30 -2.72 0.67
N ARG A 26 0.05 -1.89 1.69
CA ARG A 26 -1.25 -1.24 1.88
C ARG A 26 -1.57 -0.22 0.79
N LEU A 27 -0.58 0.53 0.31
CA LEU A 27 -0.75 1.43 -0.84
C LEU A 27 -1.04 0.66 -2.12
N ALA A 28 -0.28 -0.41 -2.38
CA ALA A 28 -0.50 -1.29 -3.53
C ALA A 28 -1.91 -1.91 -3.49
N ALA A 29 -2.39 -2.31 -2.32
CA ALA A 29 -3.74 -2.83 -2.11
C ALA A 29 -4.85 -1.83 -2.42
N MET A 30 -4.57 -0.52 -2.38
CA MET A 30 -5.56 0.53 -2.70
C MET A 30 -5.72 0.80 -4.20
N LEU A 31 -4.74 0.42 -5.03
CA LEU A 31 -4.70 0.71 -6.48
C LEU A 31 -5.91 0.21 -7.28
N PRO A 32 -6.55 -0.94 -6.96
CA PRO A 32 -7.70 -1.41 -7.74
C PRO A 32 -8.91 -0.47 -7.67
N ARG A 33 -9.14 0.16 -6.51
CA ARG A 33 -10.31 1.04 -6.28
C ARG A 33 -9.96 2.20 -5.33
N PRO A 34 -9.08 3.14 -5.72
CA PRO A 34 -8.49 4.12 -4.81
C PRO A 34 -9.54 5.02 -4.17
N ARG A 35 -10.56 5.48 -4.90
CA ARG A 35 -11.62 6.35 -4.35
C ARG A 35 -12.49 5.68 -3.28
N TYR A 36 -12.67 4.35 -3.36
CA TYR A 36 -13.44 3.59 -2.39
C TYR A 36 -12.62 3.37 -1.12
N TYR A 37 -11.39 2.91 -1.27
CA TYR A 37 -10.50 2.64 -0.13
C TYR A 37 -10.02 3.91 0.56
N ASP A 38 -9.98 5.05 -0.13
CA ASP A 38 -9.68 6.34 0.50
C ASP A 38 -10.69 6.71 1.58
N ARG A 39 -11.97 6.35 1.39
CA ARG A 39 -13.04 6.50 2.39
C ARG A 39 -13.18 5.31 3.32
N ASN A 40 -12.74 4.12 2.88
CA ASN A 40 -12.92 2.85 3.59
C ASN A 40 -11.57 2.18 3.94
N ARG A 41 -10.67 2.95 4.57
CA ARG A 41 -9.27 2.57 4.85
C ARG A 41 -9.12 1.42 5.86
N SER A 42 -10.15 1.20 6.67
CA SER A 42 -10.23 0.12 7.67
C SER A 42 -11.03 -1.09 7.16
N SER A 43 -11.27 -1.19 5.85
CA SER A 43 -11.99 -2.32 5.28
C SER A 43 -11.22 -3.63 5.54
N PRO A 44 -11.88 -4.68 6.06
CA PRO A 44 -11.22 -5.97 6.28
C PRO A 44 -10.68 -6.58 4.98
N TYR A 45 -11.35 -6.32 3.85
CA TYR A 45 -10.86 -6.75 2.54
C TYR A 45 -9.54 -6.07 2.16
N LEU A 46 -9.37 -4.79 2.48
CA LEU A 46 -8.12 -4.07 2.23
C LEU A 46 -6.99 -4.70 3.07
N ALA A 47 -7.26 -5.03 4.33
CA ALA A 47 -6.28 -5.66 5.21
C ALA A 47 -5.81 -7.01 4.65
N SER A 48 -6.74 -7.92 4.35
CA SER A 48 -6.39 -9.24 3.80
C SER A 48 -5.67 -9.15 2.45
N TYR A 49 -6.03 -8.17 1.61
CA TYR A 49 -5.35 -7.96 0.34
C TYR A 49 -3.94 -7.41 0.53
N SER A 50 -3.73 -6.49 1.49
CA SER A 50 -2.40 -6.00 1.84
C SER A 50 -1.49 -7.09 2.40
N GLU A 51 -2.02 -8.00 3.22
CA GLU A 51 -1.25 -9.16 3.72
C GLU A 51 -0.83 -10.09 2.58
N SER A 52 -1.72 -10.30 1.59
CA SER A 52 -1.41 -11.10 0.41
C SER A 52 -0.28 -10.48 -0.42
N ILE A 53 -0.26 -9.15 -0.57
CA ILE A 53 0.80 -8.43 -1.26
C ILE A 53 2.11 -8.50 -0.46
N LEU A 54 2.05 -8.32 0.86
CA LEU A 54 3.22 -8.40 1.73
C LEU A 54 3.90 -9.78 1.64
N ALA A 55 3.11 -10.86 1.66
CA ALA A 55 3.60 -12.21 1.48
C ALA A 55 4.24 -12.44 0.10
N GLN A 56 3.74 -11.77 -0.94
CA GLN A 56 4.33 -11.81 -2.28
C GLN A 56 5.63 -11.00 -2.36
N MET A 57 5.74 -9.88 -1.64
CA MET A 57 6.93 -9.02 -1.65
C MET A 57 8.17 -9.75 -1.11
N SER A 58 8.02 -10.58 -0.07
CA SER A 58 9.13 -11.41 0.42
C SER A 58 9.55 -12.48 -0.58
N ALA A 59 8.59 -13.07 -1.31
CA ALA A 59 8.87 -14.05 -2.37
C ALA A 59 9.46 -13.41 -3.65
N ALA A 60 9.19 -12.12 -3.89
CA ALA A 60 9.67 -11.37 -5.05
C ALA A 60 11.09 -10.81 -4.87
N GLN A 61 11.70 -10.97 -3.69
CA GLN A 61 13.09 -10.57 -3.47
C GLN A 61 14.00 -11.55 -4.22
N VAL A 62 14.36 -11.16 -5.45
CA VAL A 62 15.27 -11.94 -6.32
C VAL A 62 16.67 -11.93 -5.69
N PRO A 63 17.36 -13.09 -5.58
CA PRO A 63 18.67 -13.22 -4.94
C PRO A 63 19.78 -12.38 -5.60
#